data_AF-A0A497D9Q0-F1
#
_entry.id   AF-A0A497D9Q0-F1
#
_cell.length_a   1.000
_cell.length_b   1.000
_cell.length_c   1.000
_cell.angle_alpha   90.00
_cell.angle_beta   90.00
_cell.angle_gamma   90.00
#
_symmetry.space_group_name_H-M   'P 1'
#
loop_
_entity.id
_entity.type
_entity.pdbx_description
1 polymer ?
#
loop_
_entity_poly.entity_id
_entity_poly.type
_entity_poly.pdbx_seq_one_letter_code
_entity_poly.pdbx_strand_id
1 'polypeptide(L)' 'MSEKQKTIEKSVTVKGSGLHTGQNGHLTFKPAPPNHGIKFKRIDAKDQPVIEADINHVVSTDRGTTI' A
#
# COMPACT_ATOMS: atom_id res chain seq x y z
N MET A 1 22.44 17.31 -10.54
CA MET A 1 22.43 16.18 -9.59
C MET A 1 21.27 15.28 -9.93
N SER A 2 21.47 13.96 -10.03
CA SER A 2 20.36 13.01 -10.19
C SER A 2 19.56 12.97 -8.88
N GLU A 3 18.23 13.07 -8.95
CA GLU A 3 17.39 12.74 -7.80
C GLU A 3 17.60 11.27 -7.44
N LYS A 4 17.77 11.01 -6.14
CA LYS A 4 17.88 9.64 -5.60
C LYS A 4 16.50 9.15 -5.21
N GLN A 5 16.23 7.87 -5.44
CA GLN A 5 15.04 7.22 -4.91
C GLN A 5 15.00 7.32 -3.38
N LYS A 6 13.79 7.38 -2.83
CA LYS A 6 13.54 7.51 -1.39
C LYS A 6 12.70 6.35 -0.90
N THR A 7 12.98 5.93 0.32
CA THR A 7 12.15 5.02 1.10
C THR A 7 12.12 5.51 2.55
N ILE A 8 11.23 4.98 3.37
CA ILE A 8 11.17 5.33 4.79
C ILE A 8 12.35 4.67 5.54
N GLU A 9 12.86 5.33 6.57
CA GLU A 9 14.00 4.80 7.34
C GLU A 9 13.60 3.58 8.20
N LYS A 10 12.41 3.62 8.81
CA LYS A 10 11.92 2.60 9.75
C LYS A 10 10.46 2.29 9.49
N SER A 11 10.04 1.09 9.86
CA SER A 11 8.64 0.69 9.73
C SER A 11 7.76 1.47 10.71
N VAL A 12 6.57 1.85 10.27
CA VAL A 12 5.57 2.54 11.10
C VAL A 12 4.21 1.91 10.88
N THR A 13 3.42 1.78 11.96
CA THR A 13 2.07 1.23 11.91
C THR A 13 1.06 2.26 12.39
N VAL A 14 -0.02 2.41 11.63
CA VAL A 14 -1.19 3.19 12.01
C VAL A 14 -2.41 2.29 12.16
N LYS A 15 -3.34 2.68 13.02
CA LYS A 15 -4.61 1.99 13.25
C LYS A 15 -5.75 2.97 12.98
N GLY A 16 -6.84 2.49 12.39
CA GLY A 16 -8.00 3.32 12.11
C GLY A 16 -9.12 2.54 11.42
N SER A 17 -10.21 3.23 11.11
CA SER A 17 -11.34 2.68 10.35
C SER A 17 -11.27 3.09 8.88
N GLY A 18 -11.68 2.19 7.98
CA GLY A 18 -11.81 2.50 6.56
C GLY A 18 -12.98 3.45 6.30
N LEU A 19 -12.74 4.55 5.58
CA LEU A 19 -13.75 5.60 5.34
C LEU A 19 -15.06 5.08 4.75
N HIS A 20 -14.98 4.16 3.78
CA HIS A 20 -16.16 3.66 3.05
C HIS A 20 -16.71 2.34 3.59
N THR A 21 -15.90 1.57 4.32
CA THR A 21 -16.30 0.25 4.83
C THR A 21 -16.62 0.25 6.33
N GLY A 22 -16.15 1.27 7.06
CA GLY A 22 -16.21 1.32 8.52
C GLY A 22 -15.33 0.30 9.24
N GLN A 23 -14.61 -0.56 8.51
CA GLN A 23 -13.86 -1.67 9.09
C GLN A 23 -12.58 -1.17 9.75
N ASN A 24 -12.32 -1.64 10.97
CA ASN A 24 -11.08 -1.34 11.68
C ASN A 24 -9.92 -2.14 11.08
N GLY A 25 -8.81 -1.46 10.83
CA GLY A 25 -7.63 -2.03 10.19
C GLY A 25 -6.32 -1.50 10.77
N HIS A 26 -5.25 -2.20 10.44
CA HIS A 26 -3.88 -1.80 10.71
C HIS A 26 -3.16 -1.64 9.38
N LEU A 27 -2.43 -0.54 9.20
CA LEU A 27 -1.59 -0.31 8.02
C LEU A 27 -0.15 -0.14 8.47
N THR A 28 0.72 -1.03 8.02
CA THR A 28 2.16 -0.99 8.31
C THR A 28 2.93 -0.62 7.06
N PHE A 29 3.62 0.52 7.11
CA PHE A 29 4.57 0.93 6.08
C PHE A 29 5.95 0.32 6.38
N LYS A 30 6.63 -0.19 5.35
CA LYS A 30 7.96 -0.81 5.48
C LYS A 30 8.96 -0.16 4.52
N PRO A 31 10.26 -0.04 4.90
CA PRO A 31 11.32 0.30 3.96
C PRO A 31 11.35 -0.69 2.79
N ALA A 32 11.77 -0.21 1.62
CA ALA A 32 11.83 -0.98 0.39
C ALA A 32 13.13 -0.69 -0.38
N PRO A 33 13.68 -1.68 -1.11
CA PRO A 33 14.90 -1.48 -1.90
C PRO A 33 14.65 -0.55 -3.11
N PRO A 34 15.72 -0.04 -3.75
CA PRO A 34 15.60 0.69 -5.01
C PRO A 34 14.83 -0.09 -6.08
N ASN A 35 14.11 0.63 -6.95
CA ASN A 35 13.26 0.12 -8.03
C ASN A 35 12.09 -0.76 -7.56
N HIS A 36 11.76 -0.76 -6.26
CA HIS A 36 10.64 -1.55 -5.75
C HIS A 36 9.27 -0.95 -6.10
N GLY A 37 9.19 0.38 -6.29
CA GLY A 37 7.92 1.09 -6.41
C GLY A 37 7.09 1.02 -5.11
N ILE A 38 5.81 1.35 -5.22
CA ILE A 38 4.84 1.22 -4.12
C ILE A 38 4.03 -0.06 -4.34
N LYS A 39 3.93 -0.90 -3.31
CA LYS A 39 3.17 -2.15 -3.35
C LYS A 39 2.32 -2.28 -2.09
N PHE A 40 1.10 -2.76 -2.26
CA PHE A 40 0.18 -3.07 -1.17
C PHE A 40 0.20 -4.58 -0.91
N LYS A 41 0.19 -4.98 0.36
CA LYS A 41 0.12 -6.40 0.75
C LYS A 41 -1.08 -6.64 1.65
N ARG A 42 -1.99 -7.51 1.21
CA ARG A 42 -3.17 -7.92 1.99
C ARG A 42 -2.81 -9.06 2.95
N ILE A 43 -2.23 -8.73 4.09
CA ILE A 43 -1.74 -9.72 5.07
C ILE A 43 -2.85 -10.59 5.69
N ASP A 44 -4.09 -10.15 5.58
CA ASP A 44 -5.29 -10.80 6.10
C ASP A 44 -5.84 -11.91 5.18
N ALA A 45 -5.41 -11.94 3.93
CA ALA A 45 -5.82 -12.97 2.97
C ALA A 45 -4.89 -14.20 3.02
N LYS A 46 -5.43 -15.38 2.67
CA LYS A 46 -4.75 -16.70 2.77
C LYS A 46 -3.33 -16.72 2.18
N ASP A 47 -3.15 -16.15 0.99
CA ASP A 47 -1.86 -16.14 0.27
C ASP A 47 -1.10 -14.82 0.43
N GLN A 48 -1.64 -13.91 1.23
CA GLN A 48 -1.13 -12.57 1.46
C GLN A 48 -0.64 -11.85 0.19
N PRO A 49 -1.52 -11.67 -0.81
CA PRO A 49 -1.13 -11.19 -2.13
C PRO A 49 -0.50 -9.79 -2.04
N VAL A 50 0.45 -9.56 -2.93
CA VAL A 50 1.10 -8.27 -3.14
C VAL A 50 0.63 -7.70 -4.46
N ILE A 51 0.08 -6.48 -4.43
CA ILE A 51 -0.45 -5.77 -5.57
C ILE A 51 0.43 -4.53 -5.80
N GLU A 52 0.97 -4.39 -7.00
CA GLU A 52 1.74 -3.19 -7.38
C GLU A 52 0.78 -2.03 -7.59
N ALA A 53 1.15 -0.84 -7.10
CA ALA A 53 0.42 0.39 -7.36
C ALA A 53 0.66 0.84 -8.82
N ASP A 54 0.01 0.14 -9.74
CA ASP A 54 0.10 0.33 -11.19
C ASP A 54 -1.31 0.51 -11.78
N ILE A 55 -1.43 1.28 -12.86
CA ILE A 55 -2.73 1.59 -13.48
C ILE A 55 -3.44 0.34 -14.01
N ASN A 56 -2.69 -0.69 -14.40
CA ASN A 56 -3.25 -1.94 -14.91
C ASN A 56 -3.95 -2.76 -13.81
N HIS A 57 -3.72 -2.45 -12.54
CA HIS A 57 -4.40 -3.09 -11.40
C HIS A 57 -5.59 -2.29 -10.88
N VAL A 58 -5.90 -1.11 -11.42
CA VAL A 58 -7.07 -0.33 -10.99
C VAL A 58 -8.35 -1.02 -11.43
N VAL A 59 -9.24 -1.33 -10.49
CA VAL A 59 -10.52 -2.01 -10.76
C VAL A 59 -11.73 -1.11 -10.58
N SER A 60 -11.60 0.00 -9.85
CA SER A 60 -12.67 1.01 -9.71
C SER A 60 -12.12 2.36 -9.28
N THR A 61 -12.79 3.42 -9.71
CA THR A 61 -12.55 4.81 -9.28
C THR A 61 -13.77 5.40 -8.53
N ASP A 62 -14.76 4.58 -8.19
CA ASP A 62 -15.94 5.02 -7.47
C ASP A 62 -15.63 5.16 -5.98
N ARG A 63 -15.73 6.39 -5.44
CA ARG A 63 -15.40 6.71 -4.05
C ARG A 63 -13.94 6.37 -3.69
N GLY A 64 -13.01 6.92 -4.48
CA GLY A 64 -11.56 6.71 -4.33
C GLY A 64 -11.01 5.78 -5.40
N THR A 65 -9.75 5.34 -5.27
CA THR A 65 -9.13 4.39 -6.20
C THR A 65 -8.98 3.03 -5.53
N THR A 66 -9.56 1.99 -6.15
CA THR A 66 -9.41 0.60 -5.70
C THR A 66 -8.51 -0.15 -6.67
N ILE A 67 -7.55 -0.89 -6.10
CA ILE A 67 -6.60 -1.76 -6.80
C ILE A 67 -6.72 -3.20 -6.30
#